data_AF-A0A254UPJ9-F1
#
_entry.id   AF-A0A254UPJ9-F1
#
_cell.length_a   1.000
_cell.length_b   1.000
_cell.length_c   1.000
_cell.angle_alpha   90.00
_cell.angle_beta   90.00
_cell.angle_gamma   90.00
#
_symmetry.space_group_name_H-M   'P 1'
#
loop_
_entity.id
_entity.type
_entity.pdbx_description
1 polymer ?
#
loop_
_entity_poly.entity_id
_entity_poly.type
_entity_poly.pdbx_seq_one_letter_code
_entity_poly.pdbx_strand_id
1 'polypeptide(L)'
;MDATEIDPSFLLISDREMYIHRDRSLAGSLGDGFVYRRIKNMLADPLLRPLLELLENGATSYEGALKLKGRGFLETRSMIARRGPFKEEELQYVLLTDEACSYAHRWLFGRAEGPEPDLDPAESLLKAIRRYLVVDAGSGIVVGRDVLEVAIDLDDMNVLGRLVHLDYGLRQLSDPGFSDPVSEADWMEARAYWSGADSDDRVGAAIVSFDSSELP
;
A
#
# COMPACT_ATOMS: atom_id res chain seq x y z
N MET A 1 -21.40 -19.31 10.77
CA MET A 1 -21.01 -18.76 9.46
C MET A 1 -21.73 -17.43 9.35
N ASP A 2 -21.03 -16.33 9.54
CA ASP A 2 -21.44 -15.00 9.08
C ASP A 2 -20.29 -14.03 9.33
N ALA A 3 -19.68 -13.57 8.24
CA ALA A 3 -18.77 -12.43 8.09
C ALA A 3 -18.15 -12.45 6.67
N THR A 4 -18.93 -12.80 5.63
CA THR A 4 -18.52 -12.58 4.24
C THR A 4 -18.68 -11.10 3.91
N GLU A 5 -17.77 -10.29 4.44
CA GLU A 5 -17.67 -8.87 4.12
C GLU A 5 -16.35 -8.61 3.39
N ILE A 6 -16.47 -8.07 2.18
CA ILE A 6 -15.78 -6.86 1.68
C ILE A 6 -16.00 -6.73 0.16
N ASP A 7 -16.50 -5.58 -0.26
CA ASP A 7 -16.29 -5.05 -1.62
C ASP A 7 -16.25 -3.50 -1.63
N PRO A 8 -15.07 -2.89 -1.49
CA PRO A 8 -14.80 -1.48 -1.83
C PRO A 8 -14.34 -1.35 -3.30
N SER A 9 -14.85 -2.22 -4.19
CA SER A 9 -14.61 -2.35 -5.64
C SER A 9 -13.18 -2.06 -6.09
N PHE A 10 -12.23 -2.62 -5.35
CA PHE A 10 -10.77 -2.39 -5.44
C PHE A 10 -10.32 -0.90 -5.50
N LEU A 11 -10.79 -0.12 -4.51
CA LEU A 11 -10.22 1.15 -4.02
C LEU A 11 -10.45 2.51 -4.74
N LEU A 12 -11.25 2.75 -5.77
CA LEU A 12 -12.17 1.92 -6.53
C LEU A 12 -11.61 1.79 -7.94
N ILE A 13 -11.40 0.57 -8.40
CA ILE A 13 -10.78 0.21 -9.68
C ILE A 13 -9.41 0.91 -9.87
N SER A 14 -8.57 0.83 -8.82
CA SER A 14 -7.28 1.51 -8.66
C SER A 14 -7.29 3.04 -8.58
N ASP A 15 -8.39 3.74 -8.96
CA ASP A 15 -8.86 5.03 -8.39
C ASP A 15 -9.94 5.80 -9.23
N ARG A 16 -10.21 5.69 -10.53
CA ARG A 16 -10.23 4.58 -11.52
C ARG A 16 -9.71 5.03 -12.89
N GLU A 17 -8.72 4.31 -13.48
CA GLU A 17 -7.92 4.84 -14.62
C GLU A 17 -7.65 6.35 -14.43
N MET A 18 -7.32 6.62 -13.17
CA MET A 18 -7.47 7.78 -12.28
C MET A 18 -8.53 8.89 -12.55
N TYR A 19 -8.79 9.35 -13.78
CA TYR A 19 -9.62 10.57 -14.01
C TYR A 19 -10.63 10.50 -15.17
N ILE A 20 -10.40 9.67 -16.20
CA ILE A 20 -11.09 9.81 -17.51
C ILE A 20 -12.60 9.50 -17.42
N HIS A 21 -13.01 8.63 -16.51
CA HIS A 21 -14.41 8.21 -16.37
C HIS A 21 -15.25 9.06 -15.39
N ARG A 22 -14.57 9.91 -14.57
CA ARG A 22 -15.14 10.59 -13.39
C ARG A 22 -16.35 11.46 -13.71
N ASP A 23 -16.24 12.28 -14.76
CA ASP A 23 -17.21 13.34 -15.05
C ASP A 23 -18.42 12.84 -15.89
N ARG A 24 -18.39 11.60 -16.38
CA ARG A 24 -19.49 11.00 -17.17
C ARG A 24 -20.45 10.12 -16.37
N SER A 25 -20.00 9.50 -15.28
CA SER A 25 -20.75 8.40 -14.62
C SER A 25 -21.38 8.73 -13.27
N LEU A 26 -21.31 9.98 -12.80
CA LEU A 26 -21.88 10.39 -11.49
C LEU A 26 -23.39 10.62 -11.50
N ALA A 27 -24.07 10.36 -12.62
CA ALA A 27 -25.51 10.46 -12.75
C ALA A 27 -26.20 9.11 -12.45
N GLY A 28 -26.36 8.79 -11.16
CA GLY A 28 -27.31 7.77 -10.71
C GLY A 28 -26.75 6.73 -9.73
N SER A 29 -27.64 6.30 -8.82
CA SER A 29 -27.48 5.22 -7.84
C SER A 29 -26.42 5.43 -6.73
N LEU A 30 -26.89 5.48 -5.48
CA LEU A 30 -26.68 4.45 -4.44
C LEU A 30 -26.90 5.04 -3.04
N GLY A 31 -27.60 4.28 -2.18
CA GLY A 31 -27.52 4.38 -0.72
C GLY A 31 -26.74 3.16 -0.20
N ASP A 32 -26.06 3.20 0.95
CA ASP A 32 -25.91 4.34 1.85
C ASP A 32 -24.84 5.33 1.36
N GLY A 33 -25.30 6.53 1.02
CA GLY A 33 -24.45 7.54 0.41
C GLY A 33 -23.44 8.15 1.37
N PHE A 34 -23.59 8.06 2.70
CA PHE A 34 -22.68 8.77 3.62
C PHE A 34 -21.28 8.13 3.65
N VAL A 35 -21.17 6.86 4.06
CA VAL A 35 -19.89 6.16 4.19
C VAL A 35 -19.14 6.15 2.86
N TYR A 36 -19.81 5.79 1.76
CA TYR A 36 -19.22 5.78 0.42
C TYR A 36 -18.73 7.15 -0.03
N ARG A 37 -19.51 8.24 0.17
CA ARG A 37 -19.03 9.59 -0.13
C ARG A 37 -17.86 10.01 0.76
N ARG A 38 -17.83 9.58 2.03
CA ARG A 38 -16.73 9.91 2.95
C ARG A 38 -15.43 9.21 2.54
N ILE A 39 -15.47 7.91 2.25
CA ILE A 39 -14.31 7.16 1.70
C ILE A 39 -13.85 7.79 0.39
N LYS A 40 -14.77 8.11 -0.53
CA LYS A 40 -14.43 8.80 -1.78
C LYS A 40 -13.78 10.19 -1.55
N ASN A 41 -14.24 10.95 -0.56
CA ASN A 41 -13.64 12.25 -0.22
C ASN A 41 -12.27 12.11 0.45
N MET A 42 -12.01 11.01 1.17
CA MET A 42 -10.70 10.66 1.71
C MET A 42 -9.72 10.28 0.58
N LEU A 43 -10.15 9.42 -0.33
CA LEU A 43 -9.37 9.00 -1.51
C LEU A 43 -9.21 10.11 -2.56
N ALA A 44 -9.97 11.20 -2.48
CA ALA A 44 -9.76 12.38 -3.30
C ALA A 44 -8.47 13.14 -2.94
N ASP A 45 -7.88 12.90 -1.77
CA ASP A 45 -6.53 13.39 -1.46
C ASP A 45 -5.47 12.39 -1.97
N PRO A 46 -4.64 12.78 -2.95
CA PRO A 46 -3.68 11.88 -3.59
C PRO A 46 -2.50 11.49 -2.70
N LEU A 47 -2.39 12.04 -1.49
CA LEU A 47 -1.39 11.67 -0.48
C LEU A 47 -1.91 10.59 0.48
N LEU A 48 -3.22 10.54 0.73
CA LEU A 48 -3.74 9.74 1.85
C LEU A 48 -3.55 8.24 1.62
N ARG A 49 -3.91 7.72 0.45
CA ARG A 49 -3.78 6.28 0.17
C ARG A 49 -2.32 5.79 0.20
N PRO A 50 -1.35 6.41 -0.50
CA PRO A 50 0.06 6.00 -0.38
C PRO A 50 0.62 6.04 1.05
N LEU A 51 0.16 7.01 1.85
CA LEU A 51 0.54 7.14 3.26
C LEU A 51 -0.02 6.02 4.12
N LEU A 52 -1.31 5.68 3.94
CA LEU A 52 -1.95 4.57 4.65
C LEU A 52 -1.40 3.21 4.19
N GLU A 53 -1.06 3.04 2.90
CA GLU A 53 -0.36 1.86 2.39
C GLU A 53 1.02 1.68 3.07
N LEU A 54 1.80 2.75 3.28
CA LEU A 54 3.05 2.68 4.06
C LEU A 54 2.84 2.45 5.56
N LEU A 55 1.80 3.01 6.17
CA LEU A 55 1.49 2.82 7.60
C LEU A 55 1.02 1.39 7.91
N GLU A 56 0.08 0.87 7.12
CA GLU A 56 -0.58 -0.41 7.39
C GLU A 56 0.18 -1.57 6.74
N ASN A 57 0.63 -1.40 5.48
CA ASN A 57 1.25 -2.50 4.71
C ASN A 57 2.78 -2.40 4.67
N GLY A 58 3.37 -1.22 4.90
CA GLY A 58 4.81 -1.01 4.80
C GLY A 58 5.33 -0.94 3.36
N ALA A 59 4.46 -0.74 2.36
CA ALA A 59 4.83 -0.62 0.96
C ALA A 59 3.88 0.33 0.22
N THR A 60 4.34 1.05 -0.79
CA THR A 60 3.48 1.83 -1.71
C THR A 60 4.11 1.94 -3.10
N SER A 61 3.29 2.29 -4.10
CA SER A 61 3.75 2.59 -5.47
C SER A 61 4.82 3.70 -5.49
N TYR A 62 5.73 3.64 -6.46
CA TYR A 62 6.73 4.67 -6.69
C TYR A 62 6.10 6.06 -6.92
N GLU A 63 5.01 6.15 -7.68
CA GLU A 63 4.25 7.39 -7.90
C GLU A 63 3.60 7.92 -6.62
N GLY A 64 3.09 7.04 -5.76
CA GLY A 64 2.61 7.38 -4.43
C GLY A 64 3.74 7.98 -3.58
N ALA A 65 4.88 7.30 -3.53
CA ALA A 65 6.05 7.74 -2.78
C ALA A 65 6.61 9.08 -3.26
N LEU A 66 6.64 9.35 -4.58
CA LEU A 66 7.06 10.65 -5.11
C LEU A 66 6.18 11.79 -4.60
N LYS A 67 4.86 11.59 -4.52
CA LYS A 67 3.93 12.61 -3.97
C LYS A 67 4.19 12.86 -2.48
N LEU A 68 4.36 11.80 -1.69
CA LEU A 68 4.67 11.89 -0.27
C LEU A 68 6.01 12.60 -0.02
N LYS A 69 7.07 12.21 -0.74
CA LYS A 69 8.39 12.84 -0.68
C LYS A 69 8.33 14.32 -1.06
N GLY A 70 7.60 14.67 -2.13
CA GLY A 70 7.37 16.07 -2.52
C GLY A 70 6.68 16.91 -1.45
N ARG A 71 5.97 16.27 -0.51
CA ARG A 71 5.34 16.91 0.66
C ARG A 71 6.20 16.90 1.94
N GLY A 72 7.37 16.25 1.92
CA GLY A 72 8.23 16.07 3.10
C GLY A 72 7.79 14.93 4.04
N PHE A 73 6.99 13.99 3.53
CA PHE A 73 6.45 12.88 4.34
C PHE A 73 7.33 11.62 4.35
N LEU A 74 8.41 11.58 3.55
CA LEU A 74 9.34 10.45 3.48
C LEU A 74 10.79 10.88 3.65
N GLU A 75 11.54 10.06 4.41
CA GLU A 75 13.00 10.01 4.39
C GLU A 75 13.46 8.72 3.70
N THR A 76 14.54 8.78 2.92
CA THR A 76 15.22 7.58 2.39
C THR A 76 16.35 7.16 3.32
N ARG A 77 16.48 5.84 3.50
CA ARG A 77 17.54 5.19 4.28
C ARG A 77 18.02 3.95 3.53
N SER A 78 19.21 3.46 3.87
CA SER A 78 19.76 2.24 3.31
C SER A 78 20.00 1.19 4.38
N MET A 79 20.01 -0.08 3.98
CA MET A 79 20.53 -1.20 4.75
C MET A 79 21.33 -2.15 3.86
N ILE A 80 22.30 -2.83 4.45
CA ILE A 80 23.05 -3.89 3.75
C ILE A 80 22.32 -5.22 3.99
N ALA A 81 21.98 -5.92 2.92
CA ALA A 81 21.38 -7.25 3.00
C ALA A 81 22.40 -8.27 3.56
N ARG A 82 21.99 -9.05 4.56
CA ARG A 82 22.90 -9.91 5.35
C ARG A 82 22.88 -11.38 4.91
N ARG A 83 21.87 -11.78 4.15
CA ARG A 83 21.58 -13.14 3.64
C ARG A 83 20.85 -13.04 2.30
N GLY A 84 20.45 -14.20 1.75
CA GLY A 84 19.82 -14.29 0.44
C GLY A 84 20.81 -14.09 -0.72
N PRO A 85 20.33 -14.06 -1.97
CA PRO A 85 21.15 -13.87 -3.15
C PRO A 85 21.76 -12.46 -3.27
N PHE A 86 21.21 -11.48 -2.56
CA PHE A 86 21.68 -10.09 -2.54
C PHE A 86 22.57 -9.75 -1.34
N LYS A 87 23.16 -10.74 -0.68
CA LYS A 87 24.06 -10.50 0.45
C LYS A 87 25.17 -9.50 0.07
N GLU A 88 25.41 -8.53 0.96
CA GLU A 88 26.34 -7.40 0.81
C GLU A 88 25.88 -6.27 -0.12
N GLU A 89 24.75 -6.40 -0.82
CA GLU A 89 24.13 -5.29 -1.57
C GLU A 89 23.50 -4.23 -0.63
N GLU A 90 23.57 -2.97 -1.04
CA GLU A 90 22.94 -1.84 -0.35
C GLU A 90 21.54 -1.57 -0.92
N LEU A 91 20.50 -1.82 -0.11
CA LEU A 91 19.10 -1.67 -0.48
C LEU A 91 18.47 -0.48 0.24
N GLN A 92 17.73 0.35 -0.51
CA GLN A 92 17.06 1.56 -0.03
C GLN A 92 15.64 1.24 0.43
N TYR A 93 15.28 1.72 1.63
CA TYR A 93 13.93 1.75 2.17
C TYR A 93 13.51 3.18 2.53
N VAL A 94 12.22 3.36 2.81
CA VAL A 94 11.65 4.64 3.25
C VAL A 94 11.20 4.61 4.71
N LEU A 95 11.23 5.77 5.36
CA LEU A 95 10.62 6.02 6.67
C LEU A 95 9.62 7.17 6.55
N LEU A 96 8.50 7.06 7.27
CA LEU A 96 7.53 8.15 7.42
C LEU A 96 8.05 9.18 8.42
N THR A 97 7.83 10.46 8.14
CA THR A 97 8.13 11.55 9.08
C THR A 97 7.00 11.76 10.09
N ASP A 98 7.31 12.39 11.23
CA ASP A 98 6.30 12.76 12.25
C ASP A 98 5.15 13.60 11.68
N GLU A 99 5.43 14.44 10.67
CA GLU A 99 4.40 15.22 9.99
C GLU A 99 3.46 14.33 9.16
N ALA A 100 3.98 13.26 8.54
CA ALA A 100 3.19 12.27 7.81
C ALA A 100 2.25 11.52 8.75
N CYS A 101 2.76 11.01 9.87
CA CYS A 101 1.96 10.35 10.91
C CYS A 101 0.88 11.29 11.47
N SER A 102 1.26 12.54 11.76
CA SER A 102 0.32 13.58 12.21
C SER A 102 -0.74 13.93 11.16
N TYR A 103 -0.41 13.84 9.88
CA TYR A 103 -1.33 14.08 8.77
C TYR A 103 -2.32 12.91 8.62
N ALA A 104 -1.87 11.66 8.69
CA ALA A 104 -2.75 10.49 8.68
C ALA A 104 -3.73 10.51 9.87
N HIS A 105 -3.24 10.81 11.08
CA HIS A 105 -4.08 10.91 12.28
C HIS A 105 -5.22 11.95 12.11
N ARG A 106 -5.00 13.07 11.42
CA ARG A 106 -6.06 14.05 11.16
C ARG A 106 -7.14 13.56 10.19
N TRP A 107 -6.79 12.66 9.27
CA TRP A 107 -7.75 12.04 8.36
C TRP A 107 -8.55 10.92 9.00
N LEU A 108 -7.88 10.07 9.80
CA LEU A 108 -8.50 8.93 10.47
C LEU A 108 -9.37 9.35 11.67
N PHE A 109 -8.90 10.28 12.49
CA PHE A 109 -9.56 10.68 13.75
C PHE A 109 -10.11 12.13 13.73
N GLY A 110 -10.09 12.79 12.57
CA GLY A 110 -10.69 14.10 12.38
C GLY A 110 -12.21 14.01 12.44
N ARG A 111 -12.80 14.50 13.54
CA ARG A 111 -14.26 14.48 13.78
C ARG A 111 -15.04 14.93 12.54
N ALA A 112 -15.96 14.08 12.08
CA ALA A 112 -16.97 14.48 11.12
C ALA A 112 -18.02 15.35 11.83
N GLU A 113 -18.48 16.42 11.16
CA GLU A 113 -19.68 17.14 11.59
C GLU A 113 -20.91 16.35 11.13
N GLY A 114 -21.58 15.67 12.06
CA GLY A 114 -22.79 14.91 11.78
C GLY A 114 -23.10 13.85 12.84
N PRO A 115 -24.23 13.14 12.73
CA PRO A 115 -24.46 11.91 13.49
C PRO A 115 -23.41 10.85 13.10
N GLU A 116 -22.93 10.11 14.09
CA GLU A 116 -22.03 8.97 13.86
C GLU A 116 -22.79 7.88 13.07
N PRO A 117 -22.28 7.40 11.92
CA PRO A 117 -22.86 6.27 11.21
C PRO A 117 -22.59 4.96 11.96
N ASP A 118 -23.39 3.92 11.69
CA ASP A 118 -23.18 2.57 12.25
C ASP A 118 -21.86 1.90 11.78
N LEU A 119 -21.20 2.47 10.76
CA LEU A 119 -19.98 1.97 10.13
C LEU A 119 -18.96 3.12 9.96
N ASP A 120 -17.80 3.02 10.62
CA ASP A 120 -16.73 4.01 10.49
C ASP A 120 -16.08 3.97 9.09
N PRO A 121 -16.13 5.06 8.30
CA PRO A 121 -15.45 5.16 7.01
C PRO A 121 -13.93 4.99 7.08
N ALA A 122 -13.29 5.41 8.18
CA ALA A 122 -11.84 5.30 8.36
C ALA A 122 -11.44 3.84 8.63
N GLU A 123 -12.09 3.18 9.58
CA GLU A 123 -11.91 1.74 9.84
C GLU A 123 -12.16 0.90 8.58
N SER A 124 -13.23 1.21 7.83
CA SER A 124 -13.56 0.54 6.57
C SER A 124 -12.46 0.67 5.52
N LEU A 125 -11.83 1.85 5.41
CA LEU A 125 -10.70 2.08 4.50
C LEU A 125 -9.44 1.33 4.96
N LEU A 126 -9.12 1.34 6.27
CA LEU A 126 -7.96 0.61 6.80
C LEU A 126 -8.11 -0.91 6.59
N LYS A 127 -9.29 -1.48 6.87
CA LYS A 127 -9.60 -2.90 6.58
C LYS A 127 -9.44 -3.26 5.10
N ALA A 128 -9.72 -2.32 4.18
CA ALA A 128 -9.50 -2.53 2.75
C ALA A 128 -8.01 -2.48 2.37
N ILE A 129 -7.23 -1.57 2.97
CA ILE A 129 -5.79 -1.44 2.71
C ILE A 129 -5.02 -2.67 3.19
N ARG A 130 -5.37 -3.19 4.37
CA ARG A 130 -4.79 -4.39 5.01
C ARG A 130 -4.98 -5.72 4.25
N ARG A 131 -5.68 -5.72 3.12
CA ARG A 131 -5.95 -6.91 2.28
C ARG A 131 -4.89 -7.18 1.20
N TYR A 132 -3.92 -6.30 1.02
CA TYR A 132 -2.88 -6.43 0.01
C TYR A 132 -1.53 -5.94 0.57
N LEU A 133 -0.46 -6.03 -0.21
CA LEU A 133 0.81 -5.37 0.10
C LEU A 133 0.86 -3.99 -0.52
N VAL A 134 0.79 -3.92 -1.84
CA VAL A 134 0.91 -2.70 -2.62
C VAL A 134 0.17 -2.85 -3.95
N VAL A 135 -0.30 -1.74 -4.51
CA VAL A 135 -0.81 -1.67 -5.87
C VAL A 135 0.27 -1.05 -6.76
N ASP A 136 0.79 -1.83 -7.72
CA ASP A 136 1.87 -1.43 -8.62
C ASP A 136 1.34 -1.29 -10.06
N ALA A 137 1.45 -0.09 -10.63
CA ALA A 137 1.04 0.19 -12.01
C ALA A 137 2.16 -0.12 -13.05
N GLY A 138 3.26 -0.73 -12.63
CA GLY A 138 4.39 -1.17 -13.45
C GLY A 138 5.68 -0.39 -13.20
N SER A 139 5.57 0.85 -12.71
CA SER A 139 6.73 1.69 -12.35
C SER A 139 7.52 1.17 -11.16
N GLY A 140 6.94 0.28 -10.34
CA GLY A 140 7.58 -0.27 -9.16
C GLY A 140 7.13 0.34 -7.84
N ILE A 141 7.80 -0.11 -6.79
CA ILE A 141 7.38 0.11 -5.41
C ILE A 141 8.53 0.62 -4.56
N VAL A 142 8.18 1.29 -3.46
CA VAL A 142 9.08 1.52 -2.33
C VAL A 142 8.51 0.82 -1.10
N VAL A 143 9.40 0.45 -0.19
CA VAL A 143 9.06 -0.32 1.01
C VAL A 143 9.66 0.32 2.25
N GLY A 144 9.00 0.14 3.38
CA GLY A 144 9.58 0.32 4.70
C GLY A 144 10.54 -0.83 5.03
N ARG A 145 11.28 -0.67 6.14
CA ARG A 145 12.34 -1.61 6.52
C ARG A 145 11.83 -3.03 6.75
N ASP A 146 10.72 -3.19 7.45
CA ASP A 146 10.24 -4.52 7.87
C ASP A 146 9.82 -5.37 6.65
N VAL A 147 9.17 -4.74 5.66
CA VAL A 147 8.84 -5.39 4.38
C VAL A 147 10.09 -5.76 3.58
N LEU A 148 11.13 -4.90 3.62
CA LEU A 148 12.42 -5.20 3.00
C LEU A 148 13.13 -6.38 3.68
N GLU A 149 13.16 -6.42 5.01
CA GLU A 149 13.75 -7.53 5.78
C GLU A 149 12.97 -8.84 5.53
N VAL A 150 11.64 -8.83 5.51
CA VAL A 150 10.84 -10.03 5.14
C VAL A 150 11.10 -10.47 3.68
N ALA A 151 11.16 -9.55 2.72
CA ALA A 151 11.38 -9.89 1.32
C ALA A 151 12.75 -10.56 1.09
N ILE A 152 13.81 -10.05 1.75
CA ILE A 152 15.16 -10.64 1.75
C ILE A 152 15.17 -12.01 2.45
N ASP A 153 14.36 -12.20 3.49
CA ASP A 153 14.32 -13.44 4.26
C ASP A 153 13.65 -14.60 3.53
N LEU A 154 12.64 -14.29 2.72
CA LEU A 154 11.86 -15.24 1.92
C LEU A 154 12.41 -15.43 0.50
N ASP A 155 13.48 -14.71 0.14
CA ASP A 155 13.97 -14.59 -1.25
C ASP A 155 12.83 -14.25 -2.25
N ASP A 156 11.94 -13.31 -1.88
CA ASP A 156 10.78 -12.95 -2.71
C ASP A 156 11.16 -11.99 -3.85
N MET A 157 11.45 -12.58 -5.01
CA MET A 157 11.76 -11.83 -6.22
C MET A 157 10.59 -11.03 -6.80
N ASN A 158 9.35 -11.28 -6.37
CA ASN A 158 8.23 -10.43 -6.75
C ASN A 158 8.31 -9.05 -6.08
N VAL A 159 8.65 -8.99 -4.79
CA VAL A 159 8.87 -7.71 -4.10
C VAL A 159 10.23 -7.14 -4.47
N LEU A 160 11.30 -7.93 -4.37
CA LEU A 160 12.68 -7.46 -4.56
C LEU A 160 12.94 -6.96 -6.00
N GLY A 161 12.44 -7.67 -7.02
CA GLY A 161 12.52 -7.24 -8.41
C GLY A 161 11.69 -6.00 -8.74
N ARG A 162 10.75 -5.60 -7.87
CA ARG A 162 9.93 -4.39 -8.03
C ARG A 162 10.48 -3.17 -7.27
N LEU A 163 11.49 -3.31 -6.42
CA LEU A 163 12.06 -2.21 -5.64
C LEU A 163 12.71 -1.13 -6.54
N VAL A 164 12.41 0.12 -6.24
CA VAL A 164 12.95 1.30 -6.95
C VAL A 164 13.67 2.24 -5.98
N HIS A 165 14.76 2.86 -6.43
CA HIS A 165 15.38 3.98 -5.73
C HIS A 165 14.49 5.22 -5.87
N LEU A 166 13.94 5.71 -4.76
CA LEU A 166 13.01 6.84 -4.74
C LEU A 166 13.63 8.16 -5.24
N ASP A 167 14.96 8.28 -5.16
CA ASP A 167 15.72 9.43 -5.64
C ASP A 167 15.99 9.42 -7.16
N TYR A 168 15.98 8.24 -7.79
CA TYR A 168 16.49 8.05 -9.16
C TYR A 168 15.50 7.42 -10.14
N GLY A 169 14.43 6.77 -9.66
CA GLY A 169 13.45 6.07 -10.51
C GLY A 169 13.99 4.83 -11.21
N LEU A 170 15.09 4.26 -10.72
CA LEU A 170 15.72 3.05 -11.25
C LEU A 170 15.47 1.87 -10.31
N ARG A 171 15.36 0.65 -10.86
CA ARG A 171 15.31 -0.57 -10.06
C ARG A 171 16.56 -0.67 -9.18
N GLN A 172 16.39 -1.11 -7.93
CA GLN A 172 17.53 -1.30 -7.02
C GLN A 172 18.35 -2.54 -7.39
N LEU A 173 17.71 -3.54 -7.98
CA LEU A 173 18.30 -4.80 -8.40
C LEU A 173 18.23 -4.92 -9.92
N SER A 174 19.36 -5.26 -10.54
CA SER A 174 19.51 -5.30 -12.01
C SER A 174 19.02 -6.61 -12.64
N ASP A 175 19.15 -7.71 -11.91
CA ASP A 175 18.62 -9.02 -12.22
C ASP A 175 18.16 -9.63 -10.89
N PRO A 176 16.84 -9.76 -10.63
CA PRO A 176 16.36 -10.41 -9.42
C PRO A 176 16.61 -11.94 -9.45
N GLY A 177 16.96 -12.52 -10.60
CA GLY A 177 17.03 -13.96 -10.76
C GLY A 177 15.65 -14.62 -10.67
N PHE A 178 15.66 -15.95 -10.49
CA PHE A 178 14.46 -16.77 -10.37
C PHE A 178 14.48 -17.51 -9.02
N SER A 179 13.47 -17.26 -8.19
CA SER A 179 13.16 -18.05 -6.99
C SER A 179 11.79 -18.71 -7.13
N ASP A 180 11.51 -19.72 -6.29
CA ASP A 180 10.18 -20.30 -6.21
C ASP A 180 9.17 -19.25 -5.68
N PRO A 181 7.91 -19.23 -6.16
CA PRO A 181 6.93 -18.26 -5.72
C PRO A 181 6.63 -18.36 -4.22
N VAL A 182 6.93 -17.29 -3.47
CA VAL A 182 6.60 -17.17 -2.05
C VAL A 182 5.09 -17.05 -1.89
N SER A 183 4.48 -17.84 -1.01
CA SER A 183 3.03 -17.79 -0.82
C SER A 183 2.60 -16.65 0.11
N GLU A 184 1.34 -16.24 -0.01
CA GLU A 184 0.75 -15.25 0.89
C GLU A 184 0.75 -15.72 2.35
N ALA A 185 0.69 -17.03 2.61
CA ALA A 185 0.77 -17.58 3.96
C ALA A 185 2.18 -17.41 4.56
N ASP A 186 3.23 -17.72 3.79
CA ASP A 186 4.63 -17.56 4.23
C ASP A 186 4.94 -16.09 4.55
N TRP A 187 4.43 -15.17 3.72
CA TRP A 187 4.52 -13.73 3.93
C TRP A 187 3.85 -13.26 5.21
N MET A 188 2.68 -13.81 5.54
CA MET A 188 1.93 -13.46 6.74
C MET A 188 2.60 -14.02 8.00
N GLU A 189 3.12 -15.25 7.96
CA GLU A 189 3.90 -15.85 9.06
C GLU A 189 5.21 -15.08 9.32
N ALA A 190 6.00 -14.82 8.28
CA ALA A 190 7.26 -14.10 8.40
C ALA A 190 7.05 -12.66 8.89
N ARG A 191 5.99 -11.98 8.43
CA ARG A 191 5.68 -10.63 8.93
C ARG A 191 5.30 -10.63 10.40
N ALA A 192 4.50 -11.58 10.87
CA ALA A 192 4.12 -11.65 12.29
C ALA A 192 5.36 -11.78 13.20
N TYR A 193 6.38 -12.50 12.75
CA TYR A 193 7.67 -12.59 13.43
C TYR A 193 8.43 -11.24 13.46
N TRP A 194 8.41 -10.46 12.38
CA TRP A 194 9.16 -9.21 12.26
C TRP A 194 8.46 -7.98 12.86
N SER A 195 7.13 -7.87 12.77
CA SER A 195 6.40 -6.68 13.23
C SER A 195 6.37 -6.53 14.76
N GLY A 196 6.58 -7.62 15.51
CA GLY A 196 6.70 -7.60 16.98
C GLY A 196 5.50 -7.03 17.75
N ALA A 197 4.36 -6.88 17.07
CA ALA A 197 3.17 -6.22 17.56
C ALA A 197 1.93 -7.06 17.23
N ASP A 198 0.97 -7.09 18.16
CA ASP A 198 -0.32 -7.80 18.06
C ASP A 198 -1.29 -7.15 17.02
N SER A 199 -0.78 -6.66 15.90
CA SER A 199 -1.59 -6.11 14.80
C SER A 199 -2.09 -7.23 13.87
N ASP A 200 -2.91 -8.12 14.44
CA ASP A 200 -3.55 -9.30 13.80
C ASP A 200 -4.50 -8.94 12.63
N ASP A 201 -4.74 -7.64 12.36
CA ASP A 201 -5.72 -7.16 11.39
C ASP A 201 -5.27 -7.23 9.92
N ARG A 202 -4.00 -7.56 9.62
CA ARG A 202 -3.56 -7.75 8.24
C ARG A 202 -4.05 -9.10 7.73
N VAL A 203 -4.69 -9.11 6.55
CA VAL A 203 -5.33 -10.33 5.98
C VAL A 203 -4.88 -10.65 4.55
N GLY A 204 -3.89 -9.94 4.01
CA GLY A 204 -3.31 -10.29 2.71
C GLY A 204 -1.98 -9.58 2.41
N ALA A 205 -1.19 -10.19 1.54
CA ALA A 205 0.14 -9.77 1.11
C ALA A 205 0.32 -9.74 -0.43
N ALA A 206 -0.72 -10.00 -1.21
CA ALA A 206 -0.67 -9.89 -2.67
C ALA A 206 -0.21 -8.50 -3.18
N ILE A 207 0.61 -8.49 -4.23
CA ILE A 207 0.85 -7.30 -5.06
C ILE A 207 -0.27 -7.25 -6.10
N VAL A 208 -0.99 -6.13 -6.19
CA VAL A 208 -2.03 -5.92 -7.20
C VAL A 208 -1.43 -5.17 -8.38
N SER A 209 -1.34 -5.81 -9.55
CA SER A 209 -0.86 -5.21 -10.79
C SER A 209 -1.96 -5.10 -11.85
N PHE A 210 -1.82 -4.13 -12.75
CA PHE A 210 -2.68 -3.96 -13.93
C PHE A 210 -1.84 -4.04 -15.19
N ASP A 211 -1.51 -5.28 -15.59
CA ASP A 211 -0.79 -5.49 -16.84
C ASP A 211 -1.71 -5.14 -18.03
N SER A 212 -1.26 -4.19 -18.84
CA SER A 212 -1.97 -3.74 -20.05
C SER A 212 -2.02 -4.78 -21.18
N SER A 213 -1.47 -5.97 -20.95
CA SER A 213 -1.56 -7.14 -21.83
C SER A 213 -2.77 -8.06 -21.56
N GLU A 214 -3.56 -7.82 -20.51
CA GLU A 214 -4.75 -8.65 -20.16
C GLU A 214 -6.10 -7.94 -20.36
N LEU A 215 -6.15 -6.89 -21.18
CA LEU A 215 -7.41 -6.36 -21.72
C LEU A 215 -7.78 -7.10 -23.02
N PRO A 216 -8.97 -7.72 -23.12
CA PRO A 216 -9.43 -8.44 -24.31
C PRO A 216 -9.88 -7.53 -25.48
#